data_AF-X6DKH9-F1
#
_entry.id   AF-X6DKH9-F1
#
_cell.length_a   1.000
_cell.length_b   1.000
_cell.length_c   1.000
_cell.angle_alpha   90.00
_cell.angle_beta   90.00
_cell.angle_gamma   90.00
#
_symmetry.space_group_name_H-M   'P 1'
#
loop_
_entity.id
_entity.type
_entity.pdbx_description
1 polymer ?
#
loop_
_entity_poly.entity_id
_entity_poly.type
_entity_poly.pdbx_seq_one_letter_code
_entity_poly.pdbx_strand_id
1 'polypeptide(L)'
;MQFKSRNVRALAECVVGDAAYFPYRSSKYITEFFEDCDLPFVHDGSTRWAWATDRLTELLAEPSLQPHALPGRFVRVFRILMDRSEAVDEDLGRSKALETLNIPLKKEGYEAYFDETGTLQFRHIATKKVSEASNPHRPLAPEEI
;
A
#
# COMPACT_ATOMS: atom_id res chain seq x y z
N MET A 1 -1.24 -2.85 14.53
CA MET A 1 -0.15 -3.87 14.45
C MET A 1 1.18 -3.15 14.35
N GLN A 2 2.33 -3.81 14.50
CA GLN A 2 3.62 -3.10 14.42
C GLN A 2 4.64 -3.85 13.56
N PHE A 3 4.85 -3.35 12.35
CA PHE A 3 5.95 -3.78 11.49
C PHE A 3 7.27 -3.20 12.02
N LYS A 4 8.38 -3.86 11.71
CA LYS A 4 9.71 -3.32 12.03
C LYS A 4 9.98 -2.07 11.20
N SER A 5 10.55 -1.04 11.81
CA SER A 5 10.81 0.27 11.16
C SER A 5 11.57 0.14 9.84
N ARG A 6 12.54 -0.77 9.74
CA ARG A 6 13.29 -1.03 8.49
C ARG A 6 12.41 -1.53 7.34
N ASN A 7 11.36 -2.28 7.65
CA ASN A 7 10.45 -2.84 6.65
C ASN A 7 9.40 -1.80 6.25
N VAL A 8 8.91 -0.98 7.19
CA VAL A 8 8.06 0.18 6.86
C VAL A 8 8.82 1.19 5.99
N ARG A 9 10.11 1.43 6.29
CA ARG A 9 10.97 2.27 5.46
C ARG A 9 11.08 1.74 4.02
N ALA A 10 11.34 0.45 3.83
CA ALA A 10 11.42 -0.13 2.48
C ALA A 10 10.09 0.00 1.71
N LEU A 11 8.96 -0.10 2.41
CA LEU A 11 7.64 0.18 1.83
C LEU A 11 7.46 1.66 1.47
N ALA A 12 7.93 2.57 2.33
CA ALA A 12 7.92 4.00 2.08
C ALA A 12 8.79 4.37 0.86
N GLU A 13 9.94 3.72 0.69
CA GLU A 13 10.81 3.88 -0.49
C GLU A 13 10.09 3.47 -1.79
N CYS A 14 9.19 2.47 -1.76
CA CYS A 14 8.32 2.15 -2.88
C CYS A 14 7.31 3.27 -3.16
N VAL A 15 6.68 3.81 -2.13
CA VAL A 15 5.69 4.89 -2.24
C VAL A 15 6.32 6.15 -2.85
N VAL A 16 7.48 6.58 -2.37
CA VAL A 16 8.14 7.80 -2.85
C VAL A 16 8.95 7.60 -4.13
N GLY A 17 9.07 6.36 -4.61
CA GLY A 17 9.79 6.04 -5.85
C GLY A 17 11.31 6.03 -5.72
N ASP A 18 11.83 5.79 -4.51
CA ASP A 18 13.26 5.58 -4.27
C ASP A 18 13.64 4.09 -4.41
N ALA A 19 12.66 3.18 -4.40
CA ALA A 19 12.84 1.76 -4.71
C ALA A 19 12.76 1.50 -6.22
N ALA A 20 13.44 0.44 -6.67
CA ALA A 20 13.43 0.03 -8.07
C ALA A 20 12.01 -0.29 -8.56
N TYR A 21 11.73 0.01 -9.84
CA TYR A 21 10.44 -0.22 -10.51
C TYR A 21 9.28 0.62 -9.99
N PHE A 22 9.56 1.65 -9.18
CA PHE A 22 8.58 2.66 -8.78
C PHE A 22 8.97 4.03 -9.37
N PRO A 23 8.02 4.80 -9.92
CA PRO A 23 8.32 6.12 -10.47
C PRO A 23 8.68 7.07 -9.33
N TYR A 24 9.75 7.84 -9.53
CA TYR A 24 10.18 8.86 -8.58
C TYR A 24 9.07 9.88 -8.32
N ARG A 25 8.78 10.17 -7.04
CA ARG A 25 7.83 11.20 -6.63
C ARG A 25 8.53 12.32 -5.87
N SER A 26 8.37 13.55 -6.35
CA SER A 26 8.76 14.77 -5.64
C SER A 26 7.77 15.08 -4.50
N SER A 27 8.04 16.06 -3.65
CA SER A 27 7.10 16.50 -2.59
C SER A 27 5.69 16.75 -3.12
N LYS A 28 5.57 17.41 -4.28
CA LYS A 28 4.28 17.68 -4.93
C LYS A 28 3.58 16.37 -5.31
N TYR A 29 4.27 15.48 -6.00
CA TYR A 29 3.71 14.20 -6.46
C TYR A 29 3.45 13.20 -5.33
N ILE A 30 4.12 13.34 -4.18
CA ILE A 30 3.77 12.57 -2.97
C ILE A 30 2.42 13.05 -2.44
N THR A 31 2.21 14.37 -2.30
CA THR A 31 0.93 14.92 -1.86
C THR A 31 -0.21 14.49 -2.80
N GLU A 32 -0.04 14.65 -4.12
CA GLU A 32 -1.03 14.21 -5.12
C GLU A 32 -1.32 12.71 -5.00
N PHE A 33 -0.30 11.87 -4.86
CA PHE A 33 -0.49 10.42 -4.68
C PHE A 33 -1.29 10.07 -3.42
N PHE A 34 -1.06 10.75 -2.29
CA PHE A 34 -1.84 10.50 -1.08
C PHE A 34 -3.27 11.02 -1.20
N GLU A 35 -3.50 12.12 -1.93
CA GLU A 35 -4.84 12.60 -2.29
C GLU A 35 -5.59 11.57 -3.15
N ASP A 36 -4.96 10.97 -4.16
CA ASP A 36 -5.53 9.88 -4.97
C ASP A 36 -5.87 8.63 -4.12
N CYS A 37 -5.17 8.46 -2.99
CA CYS A 37 -5.46 7.43 -2.00
C CYS A 37 -6.62 7.79 -1.06
N ASP A 38 -7.31 8.92 -1.26
CA ASP A 38 -8.28 9.52 -0.32
C ASP A 38 -7.68 9.80 1.06
N LEU A 39 -6.40 10.20 1.10
CA LEU A 39 -5.66 10.53 2.33
C LEU A 39 -5.24 12.00 2.29
N PRO A 40 -5.72 12.86 3.21
CA PRO A 40 -5.42 14.29 3.21
C PRO A 40 -4.02 14.58 3.79
N PHE A 41 -3.01 13.84 3.36
CA PHE A 41 -1.63 14.00 3.80
C PHE A 41 -0.86 14.90 2.84
N VAL A 42 -0.35 16.00 3.38
CA VAL A 42 0.48 16.95 2.62
C VAL A 42 1.93 16.81 3.05
N HIS A 43 2.81 16.56 2.09
CA HIS A 43 4.23 16.47 2.36
C HIS A 43 4.77 17.82 2.87
N ASP A 44 5.51 17.80 3.98
CA ASP A 44 5.88 18.98 4.77
C ASP A 44 7.27 19.56 4.43
N GLY A 45 7.94 18.99 3.42
CA GLY A 45 9.29 19.39 3.02
C GLY A 45 10.41 18.67 3.77
N SER A 46 10.07 17.77 4.70
CA SER A 46 11.04 16.88 5.32
C SER A 46 11.55 15.81 4.34
N THR A 47 12.35 14.87 4.85
CA THR A 47 12.93 13.83 4.00
C THR A 47 11.82 12.87 3.54
N ARG A 48 11.60 12.77 2.21
CA ARG A 48 10.52 12.00 1.56
C ARG A 48 10.27 10.62 2.16
N TRP A 49 11.31 9.76 2.20
CA TRP A 49 11.15 8.40 2.73
C TRP A 49 10.79 8.39 4.22
N ALA A 50 11.28 9.34 5.01
CA ALA A 50 11.01 9.42 6.44
C ALA A 50 9.56 9.87 6.68
N TRP A 51 9.13 10.93 5.98
CA TRP A 51 7.75 11.40 6.03
C TRP A 51 6.76 10.30 5.63
N ALA A 52 7.03 9.58 4.54
CA ALA A 52 6.18 8.48 4.11
C ALA A 52 6.22 7.30 5.09
N THR A 53 7.35 7.04 5.76
CA THR A 53 7.46 6.02 6.81
C THR A 53 6.53 6.34 7.99
N ASP A 54 6.47 7.60 8.40
CA ASP A 54 5.61 8.04 9.50
C ASP A 54 4.13 7.87 9.13
N ARG A 55 3.72 8.34 7.94
CA ARG A 55 2.35 8.16 7.43
C ARG A 55 1.96 6.68 7.32
N LEU A 56 2.84 5.82 6.79
CA LEU A 56 2.57 4.38 6.71
C LEU A 56 2.48 3.73 8.11
N THR A 57 3.26 4.20 9.08
CA THR A 57 3.20 3.73 10.46
C THR A 57 1.88 4.11 11.12
N GLU A 58 1.40 5.33 10.90
CA GLU A 58 0.07 5.78 11.34
C GLU A 58 -1.03 4.89 10.76
N LEU A 59 -0.99 4.61 9.46
CA LEU A 59 -1.97 3.75 8.80
C LEU A 59 -1.91 2.28 9.29
N LEU A 60 -0.74 1.76 9.67
CA LEU A 60 -0.60 0.41 10.25
C LEU A 60 -1.11 0.31 11.69
N ALA A 61 -1.16 1.43 12.41
CA ALA A 61 -1.67 1.50 13.77
C ALA A 61 -3.21 1.48 13.81
N GLU A 62 -3.88 1.76 12.70
CA GLU A 62 -5.34 1.70 12.58
C GLU A 62 -5.89 0.28 12.85
N PRO A 63 -7.15 0.18 13.31
CA PRO A 63 -7.81 -1.11 13.49
C PRO A 63 -8.02 -1.80 12.14
N SER A 64 -7.82 -3.11 12.10
CA SER A 64 -8.21 -3.93 10.96
C SER A 64 -9.58 -4.58 11.22
N LEU A 65 -10.33 -4.84 10.15
CA LEU A 65 -11.66 -5.46 10.24
C LEU A 65 -11.62 -6.88 10.81
N GLN A 66 -10.44 -7.51 10.79
CA GLN A 66 -10.27 -8.93 11.00
C GLN A 66 -8.90 -9.24 11.60
N PRO A 67 -8.78 -10.25 12.49
CA PRO A 67 -7.47 -10.70 12.95
C PRO A 67 -6.57 -11.10 11.78
N HIS A 68 -5.30 -10.69 11.80
CA HIS A 68 -4.32 -10.90 10.73
C HIS A 68 -4.64 -10.24 9.38
N ALA A 69 -5.62 -9.34 9.32
CA ALA A 69 -5.79 -8.44 8.18
C ALA A 69 -4.97 -7.16 8.39
N LEU A 70 -4.40 -6.64 7.31
CA LEU A 70 -3.86 -5.28 7.24
C LEU A 70 -4.99 -4.25 7.28
N PRO A 71 -4.75 -3.02 7.78
CA PRO A 71 -5.77 -1.97 7.81
C PRO A 71 -6.14 -1.51 6.39
N GLY A 72 -7.41 -1.15 6.19
CA GLY A 72 -7.95 -0.86 4.85
C GLY A 72 -7.27 0.31 4.15
N ARG A 73 -7.02 1.42 4.87
CA ARG A 73 -6.34 2.59 4.31
C ARG A 73 -4.88 2.28 3.93
N PHE A 74 -4.20 1.45 4.73
CA PHE A 74 -2.88 0.95 4.37
C PHE A 74 -2.92 0.11 3.08
N VAL A 75 -3.87 -0.83 2.97
CA VAL A 75 -4.06 -1.65 1.76
C VAL A 75 -4.34 -0.78 0.53
N ARG A 76 -5.16 0.25 0.69
CA ARG A 76 -5.54 1.18 -0.38
C ARG A 76 -4.34 1.89 -0.99
N VAL A 77 -3.42 2.39 -0.17
CA VAL A 77 -2.17 3.03 -0.63
C VAL A 77 -1.44 2.15 -1.65
N PHE A 78 -1.26 0.88 -1.32
CA PHE A 78 -0.52 -0.02 -2.20
C PHE A 78 -1.33 -0.51 -3.39
N ARG A 79 -2.67 -0.57 -3.29
CA ARG A 79 -3.52 -0.84 -4.46
C ARG A 79 -3.36 0.25 -5.52
N ILE A 80 -3.43 1.52 -5.12
CA ILE A 80 -3.22 2.66 -6.04
C ILE A 80 -1.78 2.69 -6.54
N LEU A 81 -0.78 2.47 -5.66
CA LEU A 81 0.63 2.40 -6.06
C LEU A 81 0.91 1.32 -7.13
N MET A 82 0.17 0.21 -7.05
CA MET A 82 0.34 -0.96 -7.92
C MET A 82 -0.72 -1.06 -9.02
N ASP A 83 -1.50 0.00 -9.25
CA ASP A 83 -2.50 0.01 -10.31
C ASP A 83 -1.84 -0.21 -11.67
N ARG A 84 -2.44 -1.10 -12.48
CA ARG A 84 -1.91 -1.49 -13.79
C ARG A 84 -2.17 -0.45 -14.87
N SER A 85 -3.17 0.42 -14.69
CA SER A 85 -3.45 1.53 -15.61
C SER A 85 -2.33 2.57 -15.64
N GLU A 86 -1.55 2.66 -14.56
CA GLU A 86 -0.39 3.55 -14.41
C GLU A 86 0.93 2.93 -14.90
N ALA A 87 0.90 1.75 -15.56
CA ALA A 87 2.11 1.11 -16.07
C ALA A 87 2.61 1.80 -17.36
N VAL A 88 3.82 2.36 -17.31
CA VAL A 88 4.42 3.09 -18.44
C VAL A 88 5.17 2.17 -19.42
N ASP A 89 5.48 0.93 -19.01
CA ASP A 89 6.12 -0.11 -19.84
C ASP A 89 5.45 -1.48 -19.59
N GLU A 90 5.56 -2.37 -20.60
CA GLU A 90 5.02 -3.74 -20.62
C GLU A 90 5.16 -4.49 -19.26
N ASP A 91 4.22 -5.40 -19.00
CA ASP A 91 3.97 -6.22 -17.77
C ASP A 91 5.17 -6.63 -16.88
N LEU A 92 6.39 -6.66 -17.43
CA LEU A 92 7.63 -6.92 -16.72
C LEU A 92 7.91 -5.93 -15.59
N GLY A 93 7.62 -4.64 -15.79
CA GLY A 93 7.86 -3.61 -14.77
C GLY A 93 7.04 -3.86 -13.49
N ARG A 94 5.76 -4.23 -13.67
CA ARG A 94 4.85 -4.44 -12.55
C ARG A 94 5.12 -5.73 -11.79
N SER A 95 5.56 -6.78 -12.48
CA SER A 95 5.99 -8.04 -11.86
C SER A 95 7.20 -7.81 -10.94
N LYS A 96 8.19 -7.04 -11.40
CA LYS A 96 9.38 -6.70 -10.60
C LYS A 96 9.07 -5.73 -9.46
N ALA A 97 8.14 -4.79 -9.65
CA ALA A 97 7.63 -3.94 -8.57
C ALA A 97 6.95 -4.78 -7.49
N LEU A 98 6.18 -5.82 -7.86
CA LEU A 98 5.53 -6.73 -6.92
C LEU A 98 6.55 -7.56 -6.13
N GLU A 99 7.60 -8.05 -6.79
CA GLU A 99 8.72 -8.72 -6.12
C GLU A 99 9.39 -7.79 -5.10
N THR A 100 9.69 -6.55 -5.51
CA THR A 100 10.29 -5.52 -4.66
C THR A 100 9.42 -5.22 -3.43
N LEU A 101 8.11 -5.03 -3.64
CA LEU A 101 7.14 -4.78 -2.58
C LEU A 101 7.03 -5.95 -1.59
N ASN A 102 7.16 -7.19 -2.07
CA ASN A 102 7.03 -8.37 -1.25
C ASN A 102 8.24 -8.64 -0.34
N ILE A 103 9.43 -8.10 -0.62
CA ILE A 103 10.63 -8.28 0.21
C ILE A 103 10.38 -7.85 1.67
N PRO A 104 9.91 -6.62 1.96
CA PRO A 104 9.58 -6.21 3.32
C PRO A 104 8.32 -6.89 3.86
N LEU A 105 7.27 -7.10 3.04
CA LEU A 105 6.01 -7.71 3.50
C LEU A 105 6.22 -9.15 4.00
N LYS A 106 7.01 -9.96 3.29
CA LYS A 106 7.28 -11.35 3.66
C LYS A 106 8.00 -11.45 5.00
N LYS A 107 8.86 -10.47 5.32
CA LYS A 107 9.54 -10.38 6.63
C LYS A 107 8.58 -10.07 7.79
N GLU A 108 7.39 -9.55 7.48
CA GLU A 108 6.31 -9.24 8.42
C GLU A 108 5.17 -10.28 8.38
N GLY A 109 5.34 -11.36 7.62
CA GLY A 109 4.35 -12.43 7.53
C GLY A 109 3.22 -12.18 6.52
N TYR A 110 3.38 -11.23 5.61
CA TYR A 110 2.39 -10.88 4.58
C TYR A 110 2.93 -11.06 3.17
N GLU A 111 2.03 -11.28 2.22
CA GLU A 111 2.35 -11.34 0.80
C GLU A 111 1.29 -10.56 0.02
N ALA A 112 1.76 -9.73 -0.90
CA ALA A 112 0.96 -9.07 -1.92
C ALA A 112 0.94 -9.91 -3.20
N TYR A 113 -0.20 -9.98 -3.86
CA TYR A 113 -0.37 -10.69 -5.13
C TYR A 113 -1.48 -10.03 -5.96
N PHE A 114 -1.47 -10.22 -7.27
CA PHE A 114 -2.61 -9.83 -8.10
C PHE A 114 -3.64 -10.97 -8.15
N ASP A 115 -4.91 -10.63 -7.97
CA ASP A 115 -6.00 -11.57 -8.24
C ASP A 115 -6.30 -11.71 -9.74
N GLU A 116 -7.31 -12.51 -10.07
CA GLU A 116 -7.76 -12.76 -11.45
C GLU A 116 -8.20 -11.49 -12.18
N THR A 117 -8.62 -10.45 -11.44
CA THR A 117 -9.03 -9.15 -12.00
C THR A 117 -7.85 -8.21 -12.21
N GLY A 118 -6.65 -8.60 -11.79
CA GLY A 118 -5.47 -7.75 -11.81
C GLY A 118 -5.42 -6.75 -10.64
N THR A 119 -6.27 -6.91 -9.62
CA THR A 119 -6.26 -6.04 -8.43
C THR A 119 -5.25 -6.56 -7.40
N LEU A 120 -4.51 -5.64 -6.77
CA LEU A 120 -3.57 -6.02 -5.71
C LEU A 120 -4.33 -6.46 -4.43
N GLN A 121 -4.03 -7.67 -3.99
CA GLN A 121 -4.53 -8.26 -2.75
C GLN A 121 -3.40 -8.57 -1.78
N PHE A 122 -3.72 -8.61 -0.50
CA PHE A 122 -2.79 -8.93 0.57
C PHE A 122 -3.30 -10.13 1.36
N ARG A 123 -2.43 -11.09 1.65
CA ARG A 123 -2.74 -12.20 2.55
C ARG A 123 -1.69 -12.39 3.62
N HIS A 124 -2.12 -12.81 4.79
CA HIS A 124 -1.23 -13.32 5.82
C HIS A 124 -0.71 -14.70 5.42
N ILE A 125 0.61 -14.90 5.45
CA ILE A 125 1.26 -16.09 4.89
C ILE A 125 0.87 -17.37 5.63
N ALA A 126 0.80 -17.31 6.96
CA ALA A 126 0.56 -18.49 7.80
C ALA A 126 -0.92 -18.91 7.81
N THR A 127 -1.84 -17.94 7.86
CA THR A 127 -3.30 -18.22 7.95
C THR A 127 -4.01 -18.18 6.60
N LYS A 128 -3.33 -17.74 5.54
CA LYS A 128 -3.89 -17.49 4.19
C LYS A 128 -5.06 -16.49 4.17
N LYS A 129 -5.28 -15.77 5.27
CA LYS A 129 -6.37 -14.81 5.39
C LYS A 129 -6.07 -13.55 4.58
N VAL A 130 -7.03 -13.12 3.78
CA VAL A 130 -6.94 -11.93 2.92
C VAL A 130 -7.36 -10.69 3.72
N SER A 131 -6.61 -9.60 3.60
CA SER A 131 -6.80 -8.38 4.43
C SER A 131 -8.08 -7.62 4.10
N GLU A 132 -8.44 -7.54 2.83
CA GLU A 132 -9.73 -7.06 2.34
C GLU A 132 -9.99 -7.73 1.00
N ALA A 133 -11.14 -8.39 0.80
CA ALA A 133 -11.56 -8.72 -0.56
C ALA A 133 -11.93 -7.40 -1.25
N SER A 134 -11.43 -7.15 -2.46
CA SER A 134 -12.00 -6.10 -3.33
C SER A 134 -13.47 -6.42 -3.48
N ASN A 135 -14.34 -5.75 -2.74
CA ASN A 135 -15.77 -5.93 -2.85
C ASN A 135 -16.28 -4.82 -3.77
N PRO A 136 -16.53 -5.09 -5.06
CA PRO A 136 -17.05 -4.08 -5.99
C PRO A 136 -18.46 -3.58 -5.62
N HIS A 137 -19.15 -4.26 -4.70
CA HIS A 137 -20.48 -3.91 -4.22
C HIS A 137 -20.50 -3.64 -2.72
N ARG A 138 -19.66 -2.73 -2.19
CA ARG A 138 -19.95 -2.20 -0.84
C ARG A 138 -21.28 -1.45 -0.92
N PRO A 139 -22.39 -1.95 -0.32
CA PRO A 139 -23.60 -1.14 -0.21
C PRO A 139 -23.25 0.01 0.73
N LEU A 140 -23.66 1.23 0.37
CA LEU A 140 -23.67 2.36 1.30
C LEU A 140 -24.46 1.89 2.52
N ALA A 141 -23.86 1.97 3.71
CA ALA A 141 -24.57 1.66 4.95
C ALA A 141 -25.80 2.60 5.01
N PRO A 142 -27.02 2.07 5.24
CA PRO A 142 -28.18 2.93 5.42
C PRO A 142 -28.00 3.70 6.73
N GLU A 143 -28.26 5.00 6.64
CA GLU A 143 -28.61 5.92 7.71
C GLU A 143 -28.80 5.28 9.09
N GLU A 144 -27.98 5.71 10.06
CA GLU A 144 -28.41 5.69 11.46
C GLU A 144 -28.73 7.13 11.86
N ILE A 145 -30.04 7.39 11.82
CA ILE A 145 -30.91 8.47 12.32
C ILE A 145 -30.26 9.47 13.29
#